data_AF-A0A7J7LJN9-F1
#
_entry.id   AF-A0A7J7LJN9-F1
#
_cell.length_a   1.000
_cell.length_b   1.000
_cell.length_c   1.000
_cell.angle_alpha   90.00
_cell.angle_beta   90.00
_cell.angle_gamma   90.00
#
_symmetry.space_group_name_H-M   'P 1'
#
loop_
_entity.id
_entity.type
_entity.pdbx_description
1 polymer ?
#
loop_
_entity_poly.entity_id
_entity_poly.type
_entity_poly.pdbx_seq_one_letter_code
_entity_poly.pdbx_strand_id
1 'polypeptide(L)'
;MRLSWALVHSRQPEDVQRGIAMVEATLASAATAEQKREKLYLLAVGHYRSGDYARSRQLLERCLEIAPDSRQALALKKTVEDRIAKDGVIGIGLTATAVGVVIGGIAAALARKK
;
A
#
# COMPACT_ATOMS: atom_id res chain seq x y z
N MET A 1 -0.99 21.26 6.25
CA MET A 1 -1.00 19.82 6.60
C MET A 1 -2.27 19.41 7.35
N ARG A 2 -2.66 20.04 8.48
CA ARG A 2 -3.83 19.61 9.29
C ARG A 2 -5.15 19.49 8.52
N LEU A 3 -5.51 20.48 7.70
CA LEU A 3 -6.74 20.46 6.91
C LEU A 3 -6.74 19.33 5.86
N SER A 4 -5.66 19.22 5.08
CA SER A 4 -5.51 18.16 4.07
C SER A 4 -5.56 16.76 4.69
N TRP A 5 -5.01 16.59 5.90
CA TRP A 5 -5.10 15.34 6.66
C TRP A 5 -6.55 15.01 7.02
N ALA A 6 -7.30 15.96 7.56
CA ALA A 6 -8.71 15.75 7.91
C ALA A 6 -9.56 15.40 6.68
N LEU A 7 -9.34 16.11 5.56
CA LEU A 7 -10.04 15.87 4.30
C LEU A 7 -9.76 14.48 3.72
N VAL A 8 -8.48 14.06 3.71
CA VAL A 8 -8.09 12.70 3.28
C VAL A 8 -8.72 11.61 4.15
N HIS A 9 -9.15 11.91 5.38
CA HIS A 9 -9.83 10.99 6.30
C HIS A 9 -11.36 11.17 6.35
N SER A 10 -11.95 12.11 5.60
CA SER A 10 -13.40 12.36 5.55
C SER A 10 -14.17 11.17 4.95
N ARG A 11 -15.43 10.98 5.33
CA ARG A 11 -16.31 9.97 4.71
C ARG A 11 -16.85 10.40 3.34
N GLN A 12 -16.78 11.69 3.03
CA GLN A 12 -17.27 12.21 1.76
C GLN A 12 -16.18 12.06 0.68
N PRO A 13 -16.50 11.49 -0.49
CA PRO A 13 -15.50 11.28 -1.55
C PRO A 13 -14.96 12.61 -2.09
N GLU A 14 -15.80 13.66 -2.14
CA GLU A 14 -15.43 15.01 -2.56
C GLU A 14 -14.35 15.62 -1.67
N ASP A 15 -14.49 15.46 -0.34
CA ASP A 15 -13.49 15.89 0.63
C ASP A 15 -12.18 15.14 0.44
N VAL A 16 -12.23 13.82 0.21
CA VAL A 16 -11.03 13.01 -0.03
C VAL A 16 -10.29 13.49 -1.27
N GLN A 17 -11.00 13.73 -2.38
CA GLN A 17 -10.42 14.27 -3.61
C GLN A 17 -9.80 15.66 -3.39
N ARG A 18 -10.50 16.55 -2.67
CA ARG A 18 -9.97 17.86 -2.30
C ARG A 18 -8.72 17.74 -1.44
N GLY A 19 -8.72 16.80 -0.49
CA GLY A 19 -7.58 16.47 0.35
C GLY A 19 -6.37 16.02 -0.46
N ILE A 20 -6.55 15.09 -1.41
CA ILE A 20 -5.50 14.62 -2.33
C ILE A 20 -4.91 15.80 -3.09
N ALA A 21 -5.73 16.59 -3.78
CA ALA A 21 -5.28 17.73 -4.57
C ALA A 21 -4.48 18.75 -3.73
N MET A 22 -4.90 19.00 -2.49
CA MET A 22 -4.16 19.86 -1.57
C MET A 22 -2.80 19.28 -1.19
N VAL A 23 -2.70 17.97 -0.92
CA VAL A 23 -1.41 17.36 -0.59
C VAL A 23 -0.48 17.37 -1.78
N GLU A 24 -0.97 17.05 -2.99
CA GLU A 24 -0.20 17.09 -4.24
C GLU A 24 0.37 18.48 -4.51
N ALA A 25 -0.45 19.53 -4.35
CA ALA A 25 -0.01 20.92 -4.53
C ALA A 25 1.15 21.29 -3.60
N THR A 26 1.21 20.70 -2.40
CA THR A 26 2.30 20.95 -1.45
C THR A 26 3.48 20.02 -1.61
N LEU A 27 3.40 18.96 -2.42
CA LEU A 27 4.44 17.94 -2.54
C LEU A 27 5.76 18.53 -3.06
N ALA A 28 5.68 19.42 -4.05
CA ALA A 28 6.85 20.11 -4.61
C ALA A 28 7.57 21.01 -3.59
N SER A 29 6.84 21.54 -2.61
CA SER A 29 7.40 22.38 -1.54
C SER A 29 7.96 21.58 -0.35
N ALA A 30 8.13 20.27 -0.46
CA ALA A 30 8.78 19.47 0.58
C ALA A 30 10.30 19.77 0.61
N ALA A 31 10.79 20.32 1.72
CA ALA A 31 12.20 20.69 1.87
C ALA A 31 13.07 19.52 2.35
N THR A 32 12.47 18.54 3.05
CA THR A 32 13.19 17.38 3.60
C THR A 32 12.61 16.06 3.10
N ALA A 33 13.45 15.01 3.13
CA ALA A 33 13.03 13.64 2.82
C ALA A 33 11.90 13.17 3.76
N GLU A 34 11.96 13.53 5.04
CA GLU A 34 10.93 13.25 6.05
C GLU A 34 9.57 13.88 5.66
N GLN A 35 9.56 15.15 5.26
CA GLN A 35 8.35 15.85 4.81
C GLN A 35 7.80 15.25 3.51
N LYS A 36 8.69 14.85 2.60
CA LYS A 36 8.30 14.18 1.36
C LYS A 36 7.66 12.82 1.65
N ARG A 37 8.24 12.04 2.56
CA ARG A 37 7.70 10.76 3.05
C ARG A 37 6.31 10.93 3.65
N GLU A 38 6.12 11.90 4.56
CA GLU A 38 4.83 12.17 5.20
C GLU A 38 3.74 12.51 4.16
N LYS A 39 4.07 13.36 3.19
CA LYS A 39 3.15 13.74 2.10
C LYS A 39 2.83 12.56 1.18
N LEU A 40 3.83 11.76 0.79
CA LEU A 40 3.62 10.55 -0.02
C LEU A 40 2.73 9.54 0.69
N TYR A 41 2.94 9.33 1.99
CA TYR A 41 2.09 8.46 2.80
C TYR A 41 0.64 8.98 2.85
N LEU A 42 0.45 10.29 3.05
CA LEU A 42 -0.88 10.88 3.09
C LEU A 42 -1.60 10.78 1.73
N LEU A 43 -0.88 10.97 0.63
CA LEU A 43 -1.42 10.74 -0.73
C LEU A 43 -1.83 9.28 -0.92
N ALA A 44 -0.99 8.33 -0.48
CA ALA A 44 -1.32 6.91 -0.58
C ALA A 44 -2.61 6.56 0.19
N VAL A 45 -2.81 7.13 1.38
CA VAL A 45 -4.06 6.97 2.15
C VAL A 45 -5.24 7.56 1.38
N GLY A 46 -5.09 8.75 0.80
CA GLY A 46 -6.13 9.38 -0.02
C GLY A 46 -6.57 8.48 -1.18
N HIS A 47 -5.62 8.00 -1.97
CA HIS A 47 -5.90 7.12 -3.11
C HIS A 47 -6.48 5.76 -2.69
N TYR A 48 -6.02 5.19 -1.56
CA TYR A 48 -6.63 3.98 -1.02
C TYR A 48 -8.12 4.20 -0.70
N ARG A 49 -8.46 5.34 -0.09
CA ARG A 49 -9.84 5.67 0.30
C ARG A 49 -10.71 6.07 -0.89
N SER A 50 -10.13 6.57 -1.97
CA SER A 50 -10.84 6.82 -3.23
C SER A 50 -11.02 5.56 -4.09
N GLY A 51 -10.46 4.41 -3.68
CA GLY A 51 -10.51 3.16 -4.44
C GLY A 51 -9.44 3.01 -5.51
N ASP A 52 -8.51 3.97 -5.65
CA ASP A 52 -7.39 3.90 -6.59
C ASP A 52 -6.21 3.15 -5.94
N TYR A 53 -6.37 1.83 -5.80
CA TYR A 53 -5.39 0.97 -5.14
C TYR A 53 -4.06 0.90 -5.90
N ALA A 54 -4.09 0.98 -7.23
CA ALA A 54 -2.89 0.95 -8.06
C ALA A 54 -1.99 2.16 -7.79
N ARG A 55 -2.57 3.36 -7.77
CA ARG A 55 -1.82 4.58 -7.47
C ARG A 55 -1.40 4.63 -6.00
N SER A 56 -2.23 4.15 -5.08
CA SER A 56 -1.87 4.00 -3.66
C SER A 56 -0.61 3.15 -3.47
N ARG A 57 -0.53 2.00 -4.14
CA ARG A 57 0.65 1.10 -4.10
C ARG A 57 1.92 1.80 -4.58
N GLN A 58 1.87 2.47 -5.73
CA GLN A 58 3.03 3.19 -6.30
C GLN A 58 3.54 4.29 -5.36
N LEU A 59 2.63 5.01 -4.70
CA LEU A 59 3.00 6.04 -3.73
C LEU A 59 3.64 5.44 -2.47
N LEU A 60 3.19 4.26 -2.04
CA LEU A 60 3.78 3.53 -0.92
C LEU A 60 5.18 3.00 -1.23
N GLU A 61 5.42 2.53 -2.45
CA GLU A 61 6.77 2.12 -2.90
C GLU A 61 7.74 3.31 -2.81
N ARG A 62 7.36 4.48 -3.34
CA ARG A 62 8.16 5.71 -3.23
C ARG A 62 8.34 6.18 -1.78
N CYS A 63 7.36 5.94 -0.92
CA CYS A 63 7.47 6.24 0.51
C CYS A 63 8.51 5.34 1.19
N LEU A 64 8.51 4.04 0.84
CA LEU A 64 9.43 3.02 1.37
C LEU A 64 10.86 3.16 0.80
N GLU A 65 11.03 3.75 -0.39
CA GLU A 65 12.36 4.16 -0.88
C GLU A 65 13.03 5.18 0.04
N ILE A 66 12.25 6.04 0.70
CA ILE A 66 12.75 7.05 1.62
C ILE A 66 12.92 6.48 3.04
N ALA A 67 11.95 5.68 3.50
CA ALA A 67 11.94 5.08 4.84
C ALA A 67 11.52 3.60 4.77
N PRO A 68 12.46 2.69 4.48
CA PRO A 68 12.17 1.28 4.23
C PRO A 68 11.67 0.53 5.48
N ASP A 69 11.97 1.05 6.68
CA ASP A 69 11.58 0.51 7.98
C ASP A 69 10.22 1.05 8.48
N SER A 70 9.52 1.87 7.67
CA SER A 70 8.24 2.44 8.04
C SER A 70 7.15 1.37 8.15
N ARG A 71 6.88 0.91 9.37
CA ARG A 71 5.85 -0.09 9.68
C ARG A 71 4.47 0.31 9.17
N GLN A 72 4.14 1.60 9.21
CA GLN A 72 2.86 2.13 8.73
C GLN A 72 2.71 1.97 7.22
N ALA A 73 3.74 2.36 6.45
CA ALA A 73 3.72 2.22 4.99
C ALA A 73 3.73 0.75 4.55
N LEU A 74 4.48 -0.11 5.24
CA LEU A 74 4.48 -1.56 4.99
C LEU A 74 3.11 -2.20 5.24
N ALA A 75 2.46 -1.87 6.37
CA ALA A 75 1.14 -2.39 6.70
C ALA A 75 0.07 -1.94 5.69
N LEU A 76 0.10 -0.67 5.29
CA LEU A 76 -0.82 -0.14 4.29
C LEU A 76 -0.57 -0.77 2.91
N LYS A 77 0.69 -0.94 2.50
CA LYS A 77 1.06 -1.58 1.22
C LYS A 77 0.51 -3.00 1.15
N LYS A 78 0.70 -3.79 2.20
CA LYS A 78 0.12 -5.14 2.28
C LYS A 78 -1.39 -5.13 2.14
N THR A 79 -2.08 -4.21 2.82
CA THR A 79 -3.54 -4.08 2.76
C THR A 79 -4.02 -3.70 1.35
N VAL A 80 -3.30 -2.79 0.68
CA VAL A 80 -3.56 -2.38 -0.71
C VAL A 80 -3.34 -3.57 -1.67
N GLU A 81 -2.24 -4.32 -1.51
CA GLU A 81 -1.93 -5.49 -2.34
C GLU A 81 -2.97 -6.61 -2.16
N ASP A 82 -3.38 -6.89 -0.92
CA ASP A 82 -4.45 -7.84 -0.63
C ASP A 82 -5.77 -7.42 -1.27
N ARG A 83 -6.04 -6.11 -1.34
CA ARG A 83 -7.24 -5.58 -1.97
C ARG A 83 -7.18 -5.68 -3.50
N ILE A 84 -6.06 -5.32 -4.11
CA ILE A 84 -5.81 -5.50 -5.54
C ILE A 84 -5.92 -6.98 -5.91
N ALA A 85 -5.34 -7.87 -5.10
CA ALA A 85 -5.43 -9.31 -5.32
C ALA A 85 -6.89 -9.78 -5.23
N LYS A 86 -7.66 -9.36 -4.23
CA LYS A 86 -9.08 -9.72 -4.10
C LYS A 86 -9.94 -9.19 -5.26
N ASP A 87 -9.77 -7.92 -5.62
CA ASP A 87 -10.52 -7.31 -6.72
C ASP A 87 -10.08 -7.89 -8.08
N GLY A 88 -8.81 -8.28 -8.23
CA GLY A 88 -8.28 -8.98 -9.40
C GLY A 88 -8.65 -10.47 -9.48
N VAL A 89 -8.86 -11.13 -8.34
CA VAL A 89 -9.30 -12.54 -8.23
C VAL A 89 -10.76 -12.71 -8.71
N ILE A 90 -11.54 -11.63 -8.77
CA ILE A 90 -12.87 -11.66 -9.40
C ILE A 90 -12.78 -11.84 -10.94
N GLY A 91 -11.61 -11.60 -11.55
CA GLY A 91 -11.36 -11.77 -12.99
C GLY A 91 -10.31 -12.82 -13.39
N ILE A 92 -9.48 -13.30 -12.45
CA ILE A 92 -8.45 -14.31 -12.73
C ILE A 92 -8.54 -15.37 -11.66
N GLY A 93 -9.15 -16.51 -12.00
CA GLY A 93 -9.14 -17.69 -11.16
C GLY A 93 -7.72 -18.04 -10.73
N LEU A 94 -7.54 -18.26 -9.43
CA LEU A 94 -6.49 -19.09 -8.81
C LEU A 94 -5.30 -19.39 -9.73
N THR A 95 -4.28 -18.53 -9.70
CA THR A 95 -2.93 -18.98 -10.07
C THR A 95 -2.05 -18.93 -8.84
N ALA A 96 -1.70 -20.13 -8.41
CA ALA A 96 -0.91 -20.46 -7.25
C ALA A 96 0.42 -19.71 -7.25
N THR A 97 0.68 -18.92 -6.20
CA THR A 97 2.04 -18.72 -5.72
C THR A 97 2.19 -19.52 -4.45
N ALA A 98 2.70 -20.74 -4.67
CA ALA A 98 3.23 -21.61 -3.64
C ALA A 98 4.05 -20.79 -2.65
N VAL A 99 3.69 -20.89 -1.37
CA VAL A 99 4.55 -20.48 -0.26
C VAL A 99 5.84 -21.27 -0.42
N GLY A 100 6.89 -20.58 -0.91
CA GLY A 100 8.23 -21.12 -1.04
C GLY A 100 8.77 -21.47 0.34
N VAL A 101 8.52 -22.70 0.77
CA VAL A 101 9.23 -23.38 1.84
C VAL A 101 10.63 -23.69 1.31
N VAL A 102 11.58 -22.81 1.58
CA VAL A 102 13.01 -23.12 1.70
C VAL A 102 13.54 -22.11 2.73
N ILE A 103 13.91 -22.51 3.94
CA ILE A 103 15.25 -22.99 4.29
C ILE A 103 15.14 -23.84 5.57
N GLY A 104 15.77 -25.02 5.59
CA GLY A 104 16.08 -25.77 6.81
C GLY A 104 15.68 -27.23 6.70
N GLY A 105 16.57 -28.05 6.10
CA GLY A 105 16.28 -29.44 5.79
C GLY A 105 16.10 -30.36 7.00
N ILE A 106 15.50 -31.51 6.73
CA ILE A 106 15.91 -32.86 7.12
C ILE A 106 15.15 -33.81 6.19
N ALA A 107 15.90 -34.75 5.62
CA ALA A 107 15.42 -35.83 4.78
C ALA A 107 14.45 -36.79 5.51
N ALA A 108 13.96 -37.78 4.76
CA ALA A 108 13.18 -38.95 5.18
C ALA A 108 11.65 -38.71 5.27
N ALA A 109 10.76 -39.57 4.77
CA ALA A 109 10.86 -40.86 4.12
C ALA A 109 9.54 -41.04 3.35
N LEU A 110 9.59 -41.43 2.09
CA LEU A 110 9.12 -42.74 1.60
C LEU A 110 7.81 -43.26 2.22
N ALA A 111 6.88 -43.52 1.29
CA ALA A 111 6.07 -44.74 1.19
C ALA A 111 4.74 -44.85 1.97
N ARG A 112 3.67 -44.84 1.17
CA ARG A 112 2.52 -45.80 1.09
C ARG A 112 2.01 -46.48 2.38
N LYS A 113 0.69 -46.42 2.56
CA LYS A 113 -0.26 -47.56 2.55
C LYS A 113 -1.70 -47.00 2.64
N LYS A 114 -2.61 -47.33 1.71
CA LYS A 114 -3.59 -48.45 1.74
C LYS A 114 -4.28 -48.62 3.08
#